data_AF-A0A6B9G8H4-F1
#
_entry.id   AF-A0A6B9G8H4-F1
#
_cell.length_a   1.000
_cell.length_b   1.000
_cell.length_c   1.000
_cell.angle_alpha   90.00
_cell.angle_beta   90.00
_cell.angle_gamma   90.00
#
_symmetry.space_group_name_H-M   'P 1'
#
loop_
_entity.id
_entity.type
_entity.pdbx_description
1 polymer ?
#
loop_
_entity_poly.entity_id
_entity_poly.type
_entity_poly.pdbx_seq_one_letter_code
_entity_poly.pdbx_strand_id
1 'polypeptide(L)'
;MTLPNFTAIRIFLVGLLRKINWEAFSVIVALGIFLWGNHSASVDKEQNAIEEVQKIKIMLHSEVEYNLQAVETGGYEQSLVEGLEVCVPLPDNDSEAIERLDVVAGYLHDDIYKATLPKLQNLPPEYVDRLVRYYNAIGRFKDLSAAFKSSGGNHSKINLFKSEYYALVTQSATLEELLRTKDAS
;
A
#
# COMPACT_ATOMS: atom_id res chain seq x y z
N MET A 1 -60.08 -5.56 -29.07
CA MET A 1 -59.07 -5.02 -28.12
C MET A 1 -59.80 -4.18 -27.10
N THR A 2 -60.06 -4.73 -25.92
CA THR A 2 -60.74 -4.03 -24.81
C THR A 2 -59.68 -3.49 -23.86
N LEU A 3 -59.62 -2.17 -23.69
CA LEU A 3 -58.73 -1.53 -22.72
C LEU A 3 -59.05 -2.04 -21.30
N PRO A 4 -58.04 -2.23 -20.43
CA PRO A 4 -58.29 -2.57 -19.05
C PRO A 4 -59.06 -1.44 -18.37
N ASN A 5 -60.10 -1.84 -17.64
CA ASN A 5 -61.10 -0.97 -17.04
C ASN A 5 -60.47 -0.20 -15.86
N PHE A 6 -59.89 0.97 -16.13
CA PHE A 6 -59.20 1.84 -15.18
C PHE A 6 -60.04 2.15 -13.92
N THR A 7 -61.37 2.09 -14.04
CA THR A 7 -62.34 2.31 -12.97
C THR A 7 -62.27 1.21 -11.89
N ALA A 8 -62.09 -0.06 -12.29
CA ALA A 8 -62.03 -1.19 -11.36
C ALA A 8 -60.71 -1.17 -10.54
N ILE A 9 -59.61 -0.79 -11.18
CA ILE A 9 -58.30 -0.64 -10.55
C ILE A 9 -58.33 0.52 -9.53
N ARG A 10 -58.97 1.64 -9.87
CA ARG A 10 -59.17 2.77 -8.95
C ARG A 10 -59.97 2.40 -7.71
N ILE A 11 -61.10 1.70 -7.87
CA ILE A 11 -61.96 1.33 -6.73
C ILE A 11 -61.24 0.34 -5.81
N PHE A 12 -60.51 -0.62 -6.38
CA PHE A 12 -59.72 -1.57 -5.62
C PHE A 12 -58.60 -0.89 -4.82
N LEU A 13 -57.83 0.01 -5.45
CA LEU A 13 -56.78 0.79 -4.78
C LEU A 13 -57.34 1.70 -3.69
N VAL A 14 -58.43 2.42 -3.94
CA VAL A 14 -59.07 3.31 -2.94
C VAL A 14 -59.61 2.50 -1.75
N GLY A 15 -60.18 1.32 -1.99
CA GLY A 15 -60.63 0.40 -0.95
C GLY A 15 -59.48 -0.17 -0.10
N LEU A 16 -58.33 -0.46 -0.72
CA LEU A 16 -57.13 -0.94 -0.04
C LEU A 16 -56.50 0.18 0.81
N LEU A 17 -56.38 1.38 0.25
CA LEU A 17 -55.82 2.58 0.90
C LEU A 17 -56.64 3.03 2.11
N ARG A 18 -57.97 2.84 2.12
CA ARG A 18 -58.82 3.14 3.28
C ARG A 18 -58.66 2.18 4.46
N LYS A 19 -58.20 0.95 4.22
CA LYS A 19 -57.98 -0.06 5.27
C LYS A 19 -56.58 0.02 5.89
N ILE A 20 -55.68 0.79 5.31
CA ILE A 20 -54.33 0.99 5.84
C ILE A 20 -54.40 2.00 6.96
N ASN A 21 -53.84 1.65 8.11
CA ASN A 21 -53.60 2.62 9.18
C ASN A 21 -52.43 3.53 8.75
N TRP A 22 -52.78 4.70 8.20
CA TRP A 22 -51.84 5.64 7.62
C TRP A 22 -50.80 6.19 8.61
N GLU A 23 -51.15 6.25 9.90
CA GLU A 23 -50.21 6.63 10.96
C GLU A 23 -49.14 5.55 11.16
N ALA A 24 -49.54 4.27 11.21
CA ALA A 24 -48.59 3.16 11.30
C ALA A 24 -47.75 3.00 10.02
N PHE A 25 -48.37 3.23 8.86
CA PHE A 25 -47.68 3.17 7.57
C PHE A 25 -46.61 4.26 7.42
N SER A 26 -46.89 5.50 7.88
CA SER A 26 -45.91 6.58 7.83
C SER A 26 -44.69 6.29 8.70
N VAL A 27 -44.91 5.68 9.88
CA VAL A 27 -43.83 5.24 10.79
C VAL A 27 -43.00 4.13 10.13
N ILE A 28 -43.63 3.12 9.53
CA ILE A 28 -42.92 2.01 8.86
C ILE A 28 -42.08 2.52 7.68
N VAL A 29 -42.63 3.42 6.86
CA VAL A 29 -41.90 4.02 5.74
C VAL A 29 -40.74 4.88 6.23
N ALA A 30 -40.94 5.69 7.27
CA ALA A 30 -39.87 6.48 7.87
C ALA A 30 -38.76 5.60 8.45
N LEU A 31 -39.11 4.50 9.12
CA LEU A 31 -38.14 3.52 9.64
C LEU A 31 -37.38 2.82 8.50
N GLY A 32 -38.06 2.48 7.41
CA GLY A 32 -37.44 1.91 6.22
C GLY A 32 -36.44 2.86 5.56
N ILE A 33 -36.80 4.14 5.42
CA ILE A 33 -35.90 5.19 4.89
C ILE A 33 -34.72 5.40 5.84
N PHE A 34 -34.94 5.39 7.16
CA PHE A 34 -33.88 5.54 8.15
C PHE A 34 -32.90 4.36 8.15
N LEU A 35 -33.40 3.13 8.11
CA LEU A 35 -32.58 1.92 8.02
C LEU A 35 -31.82 1.86 6.69
N TRP A 36 -32.48 2.19 5.57
CA TRP A 36 -31.83 2.26 4.26
C TRP A 36 -30.75 3.34 4.21
N GLY A 37 -31.02 4.53 4.76
CA GLY A 37 -30.05 5.63 4.83
C GLY A 37 -28.85 5.31 5.70
N ASN A 38 -29.05 4.61 6.83
CA ASN A 38 -27.94 4.11 7.65
C ASN A 38 -27.14 3.02 6.95
N HIS A 39 -27.82 2.13 6.21
CA HIS A 39 -27.14 1.08 5.45
C HIS A 39 -26.33 1.67 4.29
N SER A 40 -26.88 2.58 3.49
CA SER A 40 -26.15 3.24 2.42
C SER A 40 -24.96 4.04 2.96
N ALA A 41 -25.14 4.78 4.06
CA ALA A 41 -24.04 5.51 4.69
C ALA A 41 -22.96 4.58 5.29
N SER A 42 -23.30 3.34 5.66
CA SER A 42 -22.32 2.33 6.08
C SER A 42 -21.54 1.75 4.90
N VAL A 43 -22.23 1.47 3.79
CA VAL A 43 -21.59 0.99 2.55
C VAL A 43 -20.64 2.05 1.98
N ASP A 44 -21.06 3.32 1.94
CA ASP A 44 -20.20 4.42 1.48
C ASP A 44 -18.94 4.57 2.35
N LYS A 45 -19.04 4.31 3.67
CA LYS A 45 -17.88 4.34 4.57
C LYS A 45 -16.93 3.17 4.33
N GLU A 46 -17.45 1.97 4.10
CA GLU A 46 -16.63 0.79 3.78
C GLU A 46 -15.93 0.96 2.43
N GLN A 47 -16.65 1.45 1.41
CA GLN A 47 -16.10 1.73 0.09
C GLN A 47 -14.96 2.75 0.17
N ASN A 48 -15.15 3.87 0.89
CA ASN A 48 -14.11 4.89 1.09
C ASN A 48 -12.90 4.35 1.85
N ALA A 49 -13.09 3.45 2.82
CA ALA A 49 -11.99 2.82 3.56
C ALA A 49 -11.18 1.87 2.66
N ILE A 50 -11.85 1.12 1.78
CA ILE A 50 -11.20 0.25 0.79
C ILE A 50 -10.38 1.08 -0.20
N GLU A 51 -10.93 2.17 -0.72
CA GLU A 51 -10.23 3.08 -1.64
C GLU A 51 -9.00 3.72 -0.99
N GLU A 52 -9.11 4.15 0.28
CA GLU A 52 -7.98 4.69 1.02
C GLU A 52 -6.86 3.66 1.21
N VAL A 53 -7.22 2.42 1.55
CA VAL A 53 -6.27 1.30 1.67
C VAL A 53 -5.56 1.02 0.35
N GLN A 54 -6.28 0.99 -0.77
CA GLN A 54 -5.69 0.79 -2.10
C GLN A 54 -4.72 1.92 -2.45
N LYS A 55 -5.10 3.17 -2.19
CA LYS A 55 -4.23 4.33 -2.42
C LYS A 55 -2.92 4.23 -1.63
N ILE A 56 -2.99 3.82 -0.36
CA ILE A 56 -1.80 3.62 0.48
C ILE A 56 -0.90 2.52 -0.09
N LYS A 57 -1.48 1.40 -0.50
CA LYS A 57 -0.71 0.31 -1.15
C LYS A 57 0.01 0.78 -2.40
N ILE A 58 -0.65 1.55 -3.27
CA ILE A 58 -0.05 2.07 -4.50
C ILE A 58 1.13 3.01 -4.17
N MET A 59 0.96 3.93 -3.22
CA MET A 59 2.03 4.85 -2.83
C MET A 59 3.23 4.10 -2.24
N LEU A 60 2.98 3.11 -1.38
CA LEU A 60 4.03 2.27 -0.81
C LEU A 60 4.72 1.40 -1.87
N HIS A 61 3.95 0.86 -2.82
CA HIS A 61 4.49 0.07 -3.93
C HIS A 61 5.48 0.92 -4.75
N SER A 62 5.10 2.12 -5.13
CA SER A 62 5.96 3.02 -5.89
C SER A 62 7.25 3.40 -5.14
N GLU A 63 7.20 3.61 -3.83
CA GLU A 63 8.42 3.84 -3.02
C GLU A 63 9.32 2.59 -2.95
N VAL A 64 8.71 1.40 -2.81
CA VAL A 64 9.44 0.13 -2.81
C VAL A 64 10.12 -0.12 -4.16
N GLU A 65 9.42 0.09 -5.27
CA GLU A 65 9.97 -0.03 -6.64
C GLU A 65 11.15 0.93 -6.84
N TYR A 66 11.01 2.19 -6.43
CA TYR A 66 12.09 3.17 -6.53
C TYR A 66 13.33 2.73 -5.74
N ASN A 67 13.13 2.28 -4.50
CA ASN A 67 14.22 1.80 -3.66
C ASN A 67 14.85 0.51 -4.21
N LEU A 68 14.05 -0.39 -4.80
CA LEU A 68 14.54 -1.60 -5.46
C LEU A 68 15.46 -1.24 -6.62
N GLN A 69 15.05 -0.30 -7.47
CA GLN A 69 15.89 0.20 -8.56
C GLN A 69 17.23 0.73 -8.04
N ALA A 70 17.23 1.50 -6.96
CA ALA A 70 18.47 2.00 -6.36
C ALA A 70 19.38 0.88 -5.83
N VAL A 71 18.79 -0.21 -5.32
CA VAL A 71 19.54 -1.38 -4.85
C VAL A 71 20.09 -2.20 -6.01
N GLU A 72 19.30 -2.42 -7.06
CA GLU A 72 19.66 -3.21 -8.25
C GLU A 72 20.77 -2.55 -9.07
N THR A 73 20.76 -1.22 -9.16
CA THR A 73 21.86 -0.47 -9.80
C THR A 73 23.15 -0.53 -9.02
N GLY A 74 23.17 -1.05 -7.78
CA GLY A 74 24.38 -1.21 -6.99
C GLY A 74 25.17 0.10 -6.80
N GLY A 75 24.49 1.25 -6.83
CA GLY A 75 25.10 2.57 -6.66
C GLY A 75 25.63 3.22 -7.95
N TYR A 76 25.37 2.65 -9.13
CA TYR A 76 25.60 3.36 -10.40
C TYR A 76 24.51 4.43 -10.60
N GLU A 77 24.90 5.55 -11.23
CA GLU A 77 23.92 6.59 -11.64
C GLU A 77 22.83 5.95 -12.50
N GLN A 78 21.56 6.16 -12.14
CA GLN A 78 20.41 5.57 -12.85
C GLN A 78 20.39 5.91 -14.35
N SER A 79 20.90 7.09 -14.74
CA SER A 79 21.08 7.52 -16.14
C SER A 79 22.05 6.64 -16.95
N LEU A 80 22.94 5.90 -16.27
CA LEU A 80 23.92 5.00 -16.89
C LEU A 80 23.40 3.55 -17.00
N VAL A 81 22.26 3.24 -16.38
CA VAL A 81 21.70 1.88 -16.26
C VAL A 81 20.36 1.74 -17.01
N GLU A 82 19.87 2.79 -17.68
CA GLU A 82 18.70 2.71 -18.56
C GLU A 82 18.89 1.58 -19.60
N GLY A 83 18.12 0.50 -19.45
CA GLY A 83 18.08 -0.64 -20.37
C GLY A 83 18.93 -1.87 -19.98
N LEU A 84 19.54 -1.88 -18.79
CA LEU A 84 20.27 -3.03 -18.27
C LEU A 84 19.49 -3.68 -17.11
N GLU A 85 18.83 -4.81 -17.36
CA GLU A 85 18.39 -5.75 -16.31
C GLU A 85 19.62 -6.39 -15.68
N VAL A 86 20.36 -5.65 -14.85
CA VAL A 86 21.60 -6.14 -14.27
C VAL A 86 21.60 -5.85 -12.78
N CYS A 87 21.47 -6.92 -11.98
CA CYS A 87 22.02 -6.94 -10.63
C CYS A 87 23.52 -6.71 -10.74
N VAL A 88 23.98 -5.49 -10.52
CA VAL A 88 25.41 -5.18 -10.63
C VAL A 88 26.11 -5.69 -9.37
N PRO A 89 27.06 -6.65 -9.47
CA PRO A 89 27.75 -7.15 -8.29
C PRO A 89 28.55 -6.03 -7.63
N LEU A 90 28.61 -6.07 -6.29
CA LEU A 90 29.51 -5.20 -5.55
C LEU A 90 30.96 -5.46 -5.98
N PRO A 91 31.79 -4.41 -6.12
CA PRO A 91 33.19 -4.57 -6.49
C PRO A 91 33.97 -5.29 -5.38
N ASP A 92 35.00 -6.04 -5.77
CA ASP A 92 35.88 -6.77 -4.84
C ASP A 92 36.68 -5.83 -3.94
N ASN A 93 36.92 -4.61 -4.40
CA ASN A 93 37.62 -3.57 -3.64
C ASN A 93 36.71 -2.97 -2.56
N ASP A 94 37.09 -3.17 -1.30
CA ASP A 94 36.37 -2.64 -0.13
C ASP A 94 36.14 -1.12 -0.18
N SER A 95 37.10 -0.33 -0.67
CA SER A 95 36.94 1.13 -0.75
C SER A 95 35.88 1.54 -1.76
N GLU A 96 35.88 0.90 -2.93
CA GLU A 96 34.92 1.15 -4.00
C GLU A 96 33.53 0.61 -3.63
N ALA A 97 33.48 -0.53 -2.94
CA ALA A 97 32.23 -1.09 -2.45
C ALA A 97 31.55 -0.17 -1.43
N ILE A 98 32.31 0.42 -0.51
CA ILE A 98 31.76 1.37 0.47
C ILE A 98 31.21 2.61 -0.23
N GLU A 99 31.93 3.16 -1.21
CA GLU A 99 31.48 4.33 -1.97
C GLU A 99 30.16 4.03 -2.69
N ARG A 100 30.06 2.90 -3.39
CA ARG A 100 28.83 2.47 -4.06
C ARG A 100 27.68 2.25 -3.10
N LEU A 101 27.92 1.57 -1.98
CA LEU A 101 26.90 1.34 -0.97
C LEU A 101 26.42 2.64 -0.31
N ASP A 102 27.30 3.63 -0.18
CA ASP A 102 26.92 4.96 0.31
C ASP A 102 26.05 5.72 -0.70
N VAL A 103 26.32 5.58 -2.00
CA VAL A 103 25.45 6.09 -3.06
C VAL A 103 24.07 5.44 -2.97
N VAL A 104 24.00 4.10 -2.86
CA VAL A 104 22.72 3.39 -2.65
C VAL A 104 21.98 3.96 -1.43
N ALA A 105 22.67 4.13 -0.29
CA ALA A 105 22.06 4.66 0.93
C ALA A 105 21.47 6.07 0.74
N GLY A 106 22.09 6.88 -0.13
CA GLY A 106 21.61 8.22 -0.50
C GLY A 106 20.32 8.21 -1.31
N TYR A 107 20.06 7.17 -2.09
CA TYR A 107 18.84 7.01 -2.90
C TYR A 107 17.71 6.27 -2.18
N LEU A 108 17.94 5.68 -1.00
CA LEU A 108 16.89 4.97 -0.26
C LEU A 108 15.96 5.94 0.48
N HIS A 109 14.67 5.84 0.17
CA HIS A 109 13.60 6.66 0.72
C HIS A 109 12.75 5.89 1.75
N ASP A 110 12.20 6.61 2.72
CA ASP A 110 11.26 6.08 3.73
C ASP A 110 10.16 7.08 4.11
N ASP A 111 9.94 8.09 3.26
CA ASP A 111 9.05 9.22 3.53
C ASP A 111 7.58 8.80 3.45
N ILE A 112 7.20 8.02 2.43
CA ILE A 112 5.84 7.51 2.26
C ILE A 112 5.53 6.51 3.38
N TYR A 113 6.48 5.64 3.72
CA TYR A 113 6.33 4.75 4.87
C TYR A 113 6.09 5.52 6.17
N LYS A 114 6.91 6.52 6.49
CA LYS A 114 6.73 7.36 7.69
C LYS A 114 5.39 8.08 7.70
N ALA A 115 4.98 8.64 6.56
CA ALA A 115 3.69 9.33 6.42
C ALA A 115 2.48 8.38 6.58
N THR A 116 2.66 7.09 6.29
CA THR A 116 1.60 6.08 6.34
C THR A 116 1.59 5.25 7.64
N LEU A 117 2.57 5.42 8.54
CA LEU A 117 2.65 4.75 9.86
C LEU A 117 1.30 4.70 10.61
N PRO A 118 0.53 5.81 10.76
CA PRO A 118 -0.73 5.79 11.51
C PRO A 118 -1.83 4.94 10.84
N LYS A 119 -1.68 4.67 9.54
CA LYS A 119 -2.65 3.98 8.71
C LYS A 119 -2.26 2.55 8.38
N LEU A 120 -1.08 2.09 8.83
CA LEU A 120 -0.62 0.71 8.61
C LEU A 120 -1.58 -0.33 9.19
N GLN A 121 -2.29 0.00 10.27
CA GLN A 121 -3.29 -0.89 10.88
C GLN A 121 -4.44 -1.26 9.93
N ASN A 122 -4.67 -0.46 8.88
CA ASN A 122 -5.71 -0.72 7.88
C ASN A 122 -5.22 -1.70 6.78
N LEU A 123 -3.95 -2.07 6.79
CA LEU A 123 -3.34 -2.97 5.80
C LEU A 123 -3.34 -4.43 6.30
N PRO A 124 -3.25 -5.42 5.40
CA PRO A 124 -3.14 -6.82 5.79
C PRO A 124 -1.93 -7.07 6.72
N PRO A 125 -2.06 -7.83 7.81
CA PRO A 125 -0.97 -8.03 8.78
C PRO A 125 0.34 -8.56 8.17
N GLU A 126 0.25 -9.48 7.22
CA GLU A 126 1.42 -10.00 6.50
C GLU A 126 2.14 -8.91 5.70
N TYR A 127 1.39 -7.99 5.10
CA TYR A 127 1.95 -6.87 4.34
C TYR A 127 2.66 -5.89 5.27
N VAL A 128 2.06 -5.60 6.43
CA VAL A 128 2.66 -4.74 7.46
C VAL A 128 3.94 -5.35 8.02
N ASP A 129 3.98 -6.65 8.35
CA ASP A 129 5.18 -7.31 8.87
C ASP A 129 6.35 -7.20 7.88
N ARG A 130 6.12 -7.47 6.60
CA ARG A 130 7.17 -7.36 5.57
C ARG A 130 7.63 -5.93 5.34
N LEU A 131 6.71 -4.96 5.28
CA LEU A 131 7.05 -3.54 5.20
C LEU A 131 7.92 -3.11 6.37
N VAL A 132 7.51 -3.43 7.60
CA VAL A 132 8.26 -3.06 8.81
C VAL A 132 9.66 -3.65 8.78
N ARG A 133 9.82 -4.93 8.38
CA ARG A 133 11.15 -5.55 8.24
C ARG A 133 12.00 -4.80 7.21
N TYR A 134 11.43 -4.51 6.05
CA TYR A 134 12.09 -3.83 4.95
C TYR A 134 12.58 -2.43 5.34
N TYR A 135 11.71 -1.57 5.87
CA TYR A 135 12.10 -0.22 6.27
C TYR A 135 13.02 -0.20 7.50
N ASN A 136 12.94 -1.20 8.39
CA ASN A 136 13.96 -1.37 9.43
C ASN A 136 15.33 -1.74 8.85
N ALA A 137 15.39 -2.55 7.78
CA ALA A 137 16.65 -2.84 7.10
C ALA A 137 17.22 -1.62 6.39
N ILE A 138 16.37 -0.81 5.73
CA ILE A 138 16.78 0.50 5.18
C ILE A 138 17.39 1.38 6.27
N GLY A 139 16.72 1.49 7.43
CA GLY A 139 17.23 2.26 8.57
C GLY A 139 18.62 1.81 9.01
N ARG A 140 18.81 0.51 9.28
CA ARG A 140 20.11 -0.05 9.66
C ARG A 140 21.19 0.19 8.61
N PHE A 141 20.84 0.06 7.33
CA PHE A 141 21.75 0.27 6.22
C PHE A 141 22.21 1.74 6.13
N LYS A 142 21.29 2.70 6.25
CA LYS A 142 21.60 4.14 6.26
C LYS A 142 22.45 4.53 7.49
N ASP A 143 22.14 3.97 8.65
CA ASP A 143 22.92 4.19 9.88
C ASP A 143 24.36 3.68 9.74
N LEU A 144 24.55 2.49 9.14
CA LEU A 144 25.87 1.98 8.82
C LEU A 144 26.62 2.91 7.86
N SER A 145 25.98 3.37 6.79
CA SER A 145 26.56 4.32 5.83
C SER A 145 27.07 5.60 6.51
N ALA A 146 26.25 6.18 7.40
CA ALA A 146 26.63 7.35 8.18
C ALA A 146 27.79 7.09 9.15
N ALA A 147 27.84 5.89 9.75
CA ALA A 147 28.94 5.47 10.62
C ALA A 147 30.27 5.31 9.86
N PHE A 148 30.24 4.87 8.61
CA PHE A 148 31.42 4.79 7.74
C PHE A 148 31.98 6.17 7.39
N LYS A 149 31.11 7.11 7.01
CA LYS A 149 31.49 8.51 6.72
C LYS A 149 32.20 9.21 7.88
N SER A 150 31.81 8.90 9.11
CA SER A 150 32.30 9.59 10.31
C SER A 150 33.55 8.98 10.94
N SER A 151 33.72 7.65 10.89
CA SER A 151 34.74 6.95 11.68
C SER A 151 35.76 6.14 10.87
N GLY A 152 35.56 6.01 9.56
CA GLY A 152 36.30 5.04 8.76
C GLY A 152 35.90 3.59 9.05
N GLY A 153 36.06 2.74 8.05
CA GLY A 153 35.73 1.32 8.13
C GLY A 153 36.87 0.47 8.68
N ASN A 154 36.57 -0.49 9.56
CA ASN A 154 37.41 -1.68 9.69
C ASN A 154 36.78 -2.83 8.89
N HIS A 155 37.57 -3.86 8.56
CA HIS A 155 37.10 -4.96 7.71
C HIS A 155 35.83 -5.66 8.25
N SER A 156 35.69 -5.75 9.59
CA SER A 156 34.48 -6.30 10.22
C SER A 156 33.23 -5.46 9.95
N LYS A 157 33.33 -4.12 10.03
CA LYS A 157 32.21 -3.23 9.68
C LYS A 157 31.87 -3.35 8.20
N ILE A 158 32.87 -3.49 7.34
CA ILE A 158 32.69 -3.54 5.87
C ILE A 158 31.90 -4.78 5.50
N ASN A 159 32.27 -5.93 6.08
CA ASN A 159 31.53 -7.18 5.89
C ASN A 159 30.09 -7.08 6.42
N LEU A 160 29.87 -6.39 7.54
CA LEU A 160 28.53 -6.12 8.04
C LEU A 160 27.72 -5.26 7.05
N PHE A 161 28.32 -4.22 6.46
CA PHE A 161 27.64 -3.35 5.51
C PHE A 161 27.24 -4.09 4.23
N LYS A 162 28.15 -4.92 3.69
CA LYS A 162 27.85 -5.81 2.56
C LYS A 162 26.74 -6.81 2.92
N SER A 163 26.77 -7.38 4.13
CA SER A 163 25.72 -8.30 4.59
C SER A 163 24.35 -7.63 4.69
N GLU A 164 24.28 -6.40 5.20
CA GLU A 164 23.02 -5.65 5.30
C GLU A 164 22.52 -5.22 3.92
N TYR A 165 23.42 -4.91 2.97
CA TYR A 165 23.04 -4.72 1.56
C TYR A 165 22.37 -5.97 0.97
N TYR A 166 22.96 -7.16 1.12
CA TYR A 166 22.34 -8.40 0.60
C TYR A 166 21.04 -8.74 1.32
N ALA A 167 20.93 -8.44 2.62
CA ALA A 167 19.68 -8.58 3.35
C ALA A 167 18.61 -7.63 2.80
N LEU A 168 18.98 -6.40 2.46
CA LEU A 168 18.09 -5.42 1.83
C LEU A 168 17.61 -5.91 0.46
N VAL A 169 18.53 -6.35 -0.42
CA VAL A 169 18.19 -6.96 -1.73
C VAL A 169 17.15 -8.07 -1.56
N THR A 170 17.40 -8.98 -0.62
CA THR A 170 16.49 -10.12 -0.36
C THR A 170 15.12 -9.64 0.13
N GLN A 171 15.09 -8.67 1.04
CA GLN A 171 13.85 -8.13 1.58
C GLN A 171 13.05 -7.36 0.52
N SER A 172 13.71 -6.56 -0.31
CA SER A 172 13.09 -5.86 -1.45
C SER A 172 12.39 -6.85 -2.37
N ALA A 173 13.09 -7.89 -2.82
CA ALA A 173 12.53 -8.91 -3.71
C ALA A 173 11.34 -9.66 -3.09
N THR A 174 11.42 -9.99 -1.79
CA THR A 174 10.29 -10.67 -1.10
C THR A 174 9.07 -9.79 -0.88
N LEU A 175 9.27 -8.46 -0.82
CA LEU A 175 8.19 -7.49 -0.68
C LEU A 175 7.56 -7.18 -2.03
N GLU A 176 8.37 -7.03 -3.07
CA GLU A 176 7.93 -6.87 -4.47
C GLU A 176 7.09 -8.06 -4.92
N GLU A 177 7.51 -9.29 -4.65
CA GLU A 177 6.71 -10.47 -5.03
C GLU A 177 5.35 -10.50 -4.30
N LEU A 178 5.31 -10.04 -3.03
CA LEU A 178 4.04 -9.91 -2.30
C LEU A 178 3.14 -8.81 -2.89
N LEU A 179 3.74 -7.72 -3.36
CA LEU A 179 3.05 -6.61 -4.02
C LEU A 179 2.45 -7.07 -5.35
N ARG A 180 3.24 -7.78 -6.17
CA ARG A 180 2.85 -8.26 -7.50
C ARG A 180 1.78 -9.35 -7.47
N THR A 181 1.83 -10.25 -6.49
CA THR A 181 0.88 -11.37 -6.39
C THR A 181 -0.52 -10.97 -5.90
N LYS A 182 -0.69 -9.79 -5.29
CA LYS A 182 -1.99 -9.32 -4.76
C LYS A 182 -2.79 -8.41 -5.70
N ASP A 183 -2.24 -8.06 -6.87
CA ASP A 183 -2.98 -7.33 -7.91
C ASP A 183 -3.77 -8.26 -8.87
N ALA A 184 -3.74 -9.58 -8.63
CA ALA A 184 -4.38 -10.60 -9.48
C ALA A 184 -5.79 -11.07 -9.01
N SER A 185 -6.40 -10.41 -8.01
CA SER A 185 -7.71 -10.81 -7.46
C SER A 185 -8.77 -9.74 -7.56
#